data_AF-A0AAN7H729-F1
#
_entry.id   AF-A0AAN7H729-F1
#
_cell.length_a   1.000
_cell.length_b   1.000
_cell.length_c   1.000
_cell.angle_alpha   90.00
_cell.angle_beta   90.00
_cell.angle_gamma   90.00
#
_symmetry.space_group_name_H-M   'P 1'
#
loop_
_entity.id
_entity.type
_entity.pdbx_description
1 polymer ?
#
loop_
_entity_poly.entity_id
_entity_poly.type
_entity_poly.pdbx_seq_one_letter_code
_entity_poly.pdbx_strand_id
1 'polypeptide(L)'
;MAALRTMAAAMAAVALVGNVQATERPLPPCLDPFQPFVYSGCFGETGGNQLLPYRSQSPSDDMTVEKCVAECKGNGYRYAGLVYYGVCYCGQTVNGPQVDEGQCSFPCNGNKTEMCGGNSIFSVYQDPTFLPAEDVTIEDYDPLGCWTDDSSMGRALVYRQDKVDGASLTTEKCLQACRDGGFPFAGTEFGGECYCGVVIGNGTNAAPTGDCNMPCNGNSSQTCGGRSRLNLFVAHELLSLEPCGYEPPVSSSTTLPPSSTSSSTSSTYPPITSTTTTTSTSKTPATTTSSSACVSTTVVPPTCEWKCGKWCSSPLPDWDDDKTCKGAWSNCALQVASCFKHAGWPDVVDCFDFGDWCADISQYCNSKPSGGCRKSDFFGKKPPKGHPNKPPTTITITTTCKPTTTPPATTSKPPATTTTSSTTKCPIPTPTNICTQPSNPHYGYGPGKPVGGIEMPVVTCNDLADDWPAYPFKQYTDLDSRKCKKYPRSGCSNACADACKEQYEDCVDVYAEGCKTKPGRHRGREVTSKNYFEFAAGSASKAEKRSFRWNDSWESAVVKCKAQYVDCLKVNKGVTGAKKCPGFGEW
;
A
#
# COMPACT_ATOMS: atom_id res chain seq x y z
N MET A 1 68.31 -9.45 4.58
CA MET A 1 67.24 -8.44 4.62
C MET A 1 65.91 -9.18 4.46
N ALA A 2 65.34 -9.68 5.56
CA ALA A 2 64.24 -9.07 6.33
C ALA A 2 62.97 -8.95 5.46
N ALA A 3 61.96 -9.83 5.53
CA ALA A 3 60.97 -10.14 6.59
C ALA A 3 59.57 -9.74 6.02
N LEU A 4 58.70 -10.66 5.58
CA LEU A 4 57.69 -11.44 6.32
C LEU A 4 56.72 -10.60 7.19
N ARG A 5 55.42 -10.57 6.83
CA ARG A 5 54.20 -10.72 7.69
C ARG A 5 52.91 -10.28 6.94
N THR A 6 52.00 -11.22 6.63
CA THR A 6 50.66 -11.48 7.25
C THR A 6 49.60 -10.41 6.96
N MET A 7 48.32 -10.64 6.67
CA MET A 7 47.38 -11.72 7.02
C MET A 7 46.10 -11.55 6.17
N ALA A 8 45.33 -12.62 6.04
CA ALA A 8 44.00 -12.65 5.43
C ALA A 8 42.96 -11.80 6.20
N ALA A 9 42.01 -11.22 5.47
CA ALA A 9 40.61 -11.09 5.90
C ALA A 9 39.72 -10.87 4.66
N ALA A 10 39.18 -11.96 4.14
CA ALA A 10 37.87 -11.91 3.49
C ALA A 10 36.83 -11.75 4.60
N MET A 11 35.90 -10.79 4.47
CA MET A 11 34.47 -10.99 4.74
C MET A 11 33.66 -9.69 4.53
N ALA A 12 32.59 -9.87 3.74
CA ALA A 12 31.25 -9.33 3.92
C ALA A 12 31.02 -7.80 3.83
N ALA A 13 30.50 -7.37 2.68
CA ALA A 13 29.22 -6.67 2.61
C ALA A 13 28.65 -6.73 1.17
N VAL A 14 28.13 -7.89 0.77
CA VAL A 14 27.09 -7.91 -0.28
C VAL A 14 25.83 -7.41 0.41
N ALA A 15 25.62 -6.09 0.39
CA ALA A 15 24.33 -5.53 0.73
C ALA A 15 23.38 -5.88 -0.43
N LEU A 16 22.50 -6.83 -0.14
CA LEU A 16 21.34 -7.19 -0.93
C LEU A 16 20.52 -5.92 -1.24
N VAL A 17 20.68 -5.38 -2.44
CA VAL A 17 19.74 -4.41 -3.00
C VAL A 17 18.50 -5.23 -3.36
N GLY A 18 17.37 -4.89 -2.73
CA GLY A 18 16.10 -5.55 -2.94
C GLY A 18 15.70 -5.46 -4.41
N ASN A 19 15.21 -6.57 -4.95
CA ASN A 19 14.45 -6.58 -6.20
C ASN A 19 13.20 -5.71 -5.98
N VAL A 20 13.20 -4.51 -6.55
CA VAL A 20 11.95 -3.82 -6.86
C VAL A 20 11.55 -4.32 -8.25
N GLN A 21 10.53 -5.16 -8.31
CA GLN A 21 9.87 -5.47 -9.58
C GLN A 21 8.96 -4.29 -9.94
N ALA A 22 9.25 -3.63 -11.07
CA ALA A 22 8.41 -2.57 -11.60
C ALA A 22 7.21 -3.16 -12.36
N THR A 23 6.08 -2.48 -12.18
CA THR A 23 4.72 -2.84 -12.57
C THR A 23 4.41 -2.52 -14.03
N GLU A 24 4.21 -3.55 -14.86
CA GLU A 24 3.16 -3.50 -15.89
C GLU A 24 2.42 -4.85 -15.99
N ARG A 25 1.54 -5.08 -15.02
CA ARG A 25 0.19 -5.47 -15.44
C ARG A 25 -0.46 -4.18 -15.96
N PRO A 26 -1.40 -4.21 -16.92
CA PRO A 26 -2.37 -3.12 -17.01
C PRO A 26 -2.85 -2.86 -15.58
N LEU A 27 -2.61 -1.65 -15.06
CA LEU A 27 -3.04 -1.32 -13.71
C LEU A 27 -4.55 -1.61 -13.67
N PRO A 28 -5.03 -2.33 -12.64
CA PRO A 28 -6.45 -2.64 -12.56
C PRO A 28 -7.24 -1.34 -12.69
N PRO A 29 -8.45 -1.38 -13.30
CA PRO A 29 -9.33 -0.23 -13.28
C PRO A 29 -9.43 0.29 -11.85
N CYS A 30 -9.35 1.60 -11.69
CA CYS A 30 -9.33 2.27 -10.39
C CYS A 30 -10.47 1.71 -9.51
N LEU A 31 -10.12 1.12 -8.36
CA LEU A 31 -11.03 0.29 -7.56
C LEU A 31 -12.01 1.12 -6.70
N ASP A 32 -11.71 2.41 -6.52
CA ASP A 32 -12.53 3.38 -5.80
C ASP A 32 -13.11 4.43 -6.77
N PRO A 33 -14.23 5.10 -6.42
CA PRO A 33 -14.65 6.33 -7.09
C PRO A 33 -13.61 7.41 -6.83
N PHE A 34 -12.60 7.49 -7.70
CA PHE A 34 -11.55 8.50 -7.67
C PHE A 34 -12.12 9.89 -8.01
N GLN A 35 -11.41 10.95 -7.63
CA GLN A 35 -11.72 12.31 -8.06
C GLN A 35 -11.73 12.34 -9.59
N PRO A 36 -12.88 12.55 -10.26
CA PRO A 36 -12.91 12.60 -11.71
C PRO A 36 -11.97 13.71 -12.18
N PHE A 37 -11.29 13.50 -13.31
CA PHE A 37 -10.49 14.57 -13.88
C PHE A 37 -11.38 15.79 -14.07
N VAL A 38 -10.81 16.96 -13.78
CA VAL A 38 -11.50 18.23 -13.93
C VAL A 38 -11.25 18.75 -15.34
N TYR A 39 -12.31 19.19 -16.02
CA TYR A 39 -12.17 19.81 -17.34
C TYR A 39 -11.27 21.06 -17.23
N SER A 40 -10.20 21.09 -18.01
CA SER A 40 -9.19 22.16 -18.00
C SER A 40 -9.38 23.16 -19.13
N GLY A 41 -10.22 22.82 -20.12
CA GLY A 41 -10.56 23.69 -21.24
C GLY A 41 -10.27 23.08 -22.60
N CYS A 42 -10.49 23.91 -23.61
CA CYS A 42 -10.28 23.58 -25.01
C CYS A 42 -8.89 24.03 -25.51
N PHE A 43 -8.12 23.13 -26.13
CA PHE A 43 -6.72 23.42 -26.52
C PHE A 43 -6.45 23.05 -27.97
N GLY A 44 -5.71 23.90 -28.68
CA GLY A 44 -5.30 23.65 -30.07
C GLY A 44 -3.88 23.14 -30.19
N GLU A 45 -3.60 22.33 -31.20
CA GLU A 45 -2.23 21.96 -31.57
C GLU A 45 -1.50 23.14 -32.24
N THR A 46 -0.21 23.31 -31.94
CA THR A 46 0.63 24.34 -32.59
C THR A 46 1.80 23.70 -33.33
N GLY A 47 1.89 23.99 -34.63
CA GLY A 47 3.15 23.86 -35.39
C GLY A 47 3.81 22.46 -35.39
N GLY A 48 3.02 21.39 -35.49
CA GLY A 48 3.54 20.02 -35.64
C GLY A 48 4.00 19.33 -34.35
N ASN A 49 3.85 19.97 -33.19
CA ASN A 49 4.00 19.30 -31.91
C ASN A 49 2.66 18.71 -31.47
N GLN A 50 2.66 17.42 -31.12
CA GLN A 50 1.50 16.74 -30.55
C GLN A 50 1.17 17.36 -29.18
N LEU A 51 -0.09 17.77 -28.97
CA LEU A 51 -0.52 18.43 -27.72
C LEU A 51 -0.24 17.55 -26.49
N LEU A 52 -0.63 16.28 -26.59
CA LEU A 52 -0.43 15.23 -25.59
C LEU A 52 0.26 14.03 -26.27
N PRO A 53 1.46 13.62 -25.82
CA PRO A 53 2.36 12.76 -26.60
C PRO A 53 1.93 11.28 -26.66
N TYR A 54 1.11 10.80 -25.73
CA TYR A 54 0.68 9.40 -25.72
C TYR A 54 -0.69 9.27 -26.38
N ARG A 55 -0.80 8.49 -27.47
CA ARG A 55 -2.09 8.12 -28.04
C ARG A 55 -2.55 6.79 -27.42
N SER A 56 -3.75 6.80 -26.86
CA SER A 56 -4.41 5.60 -26.36
C SER A 56 -4.58 4.55 -27.46
N GLN A 57 -4.50 3.27 -27.09
CA GLN A 57 -4.83 2.15 -27.98
C GLN A 57 -6.32 1.81 -27.98
N SER A 58 -7.11 2.43 -27.10
CA SER A 58 -8.54 2.17 -26.98
C SER A 58 -9.30 2.60 -28.24
N PRO A 59 -10.26 1.79 -28.71
CA PRO A 59 -11.06 2.13 -29.88
C PRO A 59 -11.86 3.43 -29.68
N SER A 60 -11.85 4.30 -30.68
CA SER A 60 -12.59 5.57 -30.66
C SER A 60 -14.10 5.41 -30.88
N ASP A 61 -14.57 4.26 -31.37
CA ASP A 61 -15.96 4.06 -31.83
C ASP A 61 -17.00 4.08 -30.70
N ASP A 62 -16.56 3.87 -29.46
CA ASP A 62 -17.41 3.87 -28.26
C ASP A 62 -16.74 4.68 -27.12
N MET A 63 -15.91 5.67 -27.48
CA MET A 63 -15.18 6.45 -26.48
C MET A 63 -16.11 7.43 -25.72
N THR A 64 -15.90 7.54 -24.42
CA THR A 64 -16.48 8.57 -23.53
C THR A 64 -15.35 9.30 -22.80
N VAL A 65 -15.66 10.42 -22.16
CA VAL A 65 -14.71 11.15 -21.32
C VAL A 65 -14.17 10.24 -20.22
N GLU A 66 -15.05 9.49 -19.54
CA GLU A 66 -14.70 8.60 -18.42
C GLU A 66 -13.73 7.50 -18.84
N LYS A 67 -13.90 6.93 -20.04
CA LYS A 67 -13.00 5.89 -20.55
C LYS A 67 -11.59 6.45 -20.78
N CYS A 68 -11.48 7.63 -21.38
CA CYS A 68 -10.19 8.24 -21.65
C CYS A 68 -9.47 8.68 -20.37
N VAL A 69 -10.17 9.37 -19.46
CA VAL A 69 -9.56 9.81 -18.19
C VAL A 69 -9.15 8.62 -17.33
N ALA A 70 -9.93 7.53 -17.33
CA ALA A 70 -9.59 6.30 -16.60
C ALA A 70 -8.33 5.64 -17.17
N GLU A 71 -8.18 5.59 -18.50
CA GLU A 71 -6.97 5.05 -19.13
C GLU A 71 -5.74 5.93 -18.83
N CYS A 72 -5.84 7.24 -18.99
CA CYS A 72 -4.71 8.14 -18.73
C CYS A 72 -4.29 8.10 -17.25
N LYS A 73 -5.25 8.13 -16.34
CA LYS A 73 -5.01 7.95 -14.89
C LYS A 73 -4.34 6.60 -14.61
N GLY A 74 -4.88 5.53 -15.20
CA GLY A 74 -4.36 4.16 -15.07
C GLY A 74 -2.94 3.98 -15.62
N ASN A 75 -2.43 4.92 -16.42
CA ASN A 75 -1.06 4.93 -16.91
C ASN A 75 -0.19 6.04 -16.27
N GLY A 76 -0.68 6.68 -15.20
CA GLY A 76 0.09 7.69 -14.45
C GLY A 76 0.22 9.04 -15.14
N TYR A 77 -0.66 9.35 -16.11
CA TYR A 77 -0.66 10.65 -16.78
C TYR A 77 -1.54 11.67 -16.04
N ARG A 78 -1.03 12.90 -15.95
CA ARG A 78 -1.70 14.06 -15.36
C ARG A 78 -2.83 14.61 -16.22
N TYR A 79 -2.70 14.52 -17.54
CA TYR A 79 -3.66 15.05 -18.49
C TYR A 79 -4.21 13.95 -19.39
N ALA A 80 -5.51 14.05 -19.66
CA ALA A 80 -6.23 13.30 -20.67
C ALA A 80 -6.83 14.30 -21.66
N GLY A 81 -6.81 13.97 -22.95
CA GLY A 81 -7.35 14.82 -23.99
C GLY A 81 -8.12 14.00 -25.01
N LEU A 82 -9.29 14.49 -25.38
CA LEU A 82 -10.12 13.88 -26.41
C LEU A 82 -10.18 14.80 -27.63
N VAL A 83 -9.91 14.25 -28.80
CA VAL A 83 -9.98 14.94 -30.10
C VAL A 83 -10.83 14.13 -31.07
N TYR A 84 -11.46 14.81 -32.04
CA TYR A 84 -12.14 14.18 -33.16
C TYR A 84 -13.11 13.03 -32.77
N TYR A 85 -14.18 13.35 -32.04
CA TYR A 85 -15.23 12.43 -31.59
C TYR A 85 -14.79 11.36 -30.56
N GLY A 86 -13.56 11.41 -30.06
CA GLY A 86 -13.11 10.54 -28.97
C GLY A 86 -11.86 9.73 -29.27
N VAL A 87 -10.92 10.27 -30.04
CA VAL A 87 -9.54 9.76 -30.04
C VAL A 87 -8.88 10.25 -28.75
N CYS A 88 -8.50 9.31 -27.88
CA CYS A 88 -7.93 9.61 -26.57
C CYS A 88 -6.41 9.76 -26.62
N TYR A 89 -5.91 10.78 -25.93
CA TYR A 89 -4.49 11.03 -25.71
C TYR A 89 -4.20 11.35 -24.25
N CYS A 90 -2.99 11.06 -23.80
CA CYS A 90 -2.51 11.29 -22.44
C CYS A 90 -1.16 12.03 -22.44
N GLY A 91 -0.87 12.77 -21.37
CA GLY A 91 0.39 13.48 -21.24
C GLY A 91 0.63 14.05 -19.85
N GLN A 92 1.86 14.51 -19.60
CA GLN A 92 2.23 15.23 -18.37
C GLN A 92 2.17 16.75 -18.50
N THR A 93 2.18 17.26 -19.73
CA THR A 93 2.05 18.68 -20.03
C THR A 93 1.10 18.88 -21.21
N VAL A 94 0.48 20.05 -21.28
CA VAL A 94 -0.38 20.47 -22.38
C VAL A 94 0.39 21.47 -23.24
N ASN A 95 0.92 21.01 -24.39
CA ASN A 95 1.85 21.79 -25.21
C ASN A 95 1.14 22.57 -26.33
N GLY A 96 0.22 23.46 -25.97
CA GLY A 96 -0.55 24.23 -26.94
C GLY A 96 -1.40 25.33 -26.31
N PRO A 97 -1.86 26.32 -27.09
CA PRO A 97 -2.68 27.41 -26.61
C PRO A 97 -4.08 26.92 -26.27
N GLN A 98 -4.64 27.50 -25.22
CA GLN A 98 -6.07 27.41 -24.97
C GLN A 98 -6.82 28.20 -26.07
N VAL A 99 -7.89 27.63 -26.59
CA VAL A 99 -8.74 28.19 -27.65
C VAL A 99 -10.17 28.37 -27.16
N ASP A 100 -11.02 28.93 -28.02
CA ASP A 100 -12.44 29.12 -27.70
C ASP A 100 -13.16 27.78 -27.46
N GLU A 101 -13.97 27.72 -26.40
CA GLU A 101 -14.71 26.52 -26.00
C GLU A 101 -15.65 25.99 -27.09
N GLY A 102 -16.16 26.86 -27.97
CA GLY A 102 -16.99 26.46 -29.10
C GLY A 102 -16.26 25.57 -30.11
N GLN A 103 -14.93 25.55 -30.09
CA GLN A 103 -14.12 24.67 -30.94
C GLN A 103 -14.07 23.22 -30.41
N CYS A 104 -14.40 22.99 -29.14
CA CYS A 104 -14.54 21.68 -28.52
C CYS A 104 -16.00 21.19 -28.51
N SER A 105 -16.63 21.18 -29.68
CA SER A 105 -18.07 20.91 -29.84
C SER A 105 -18.41 19.55 -30.44
N PHE A 106 -17.42 18.68 -30.70
CA PHE A 106 -17.69 17.37 -31.28
C PHE A 106 -18.14 16.41 -30.18
N PRO A 107 -19.33 15.80 -30.31
CA PRO A 107 -19.83 14.89 -29.29
C PRO A 107 -19.02 13.59 -29.26
N CYS A 108 -18.87 12.98 -28.09
CA CYS A 108 -18.20 11.70 -27.97
C CYS A 108 -18.94 10.58 -28.72
N ASN A 109 -18.21 9.59 -29.22
CA ASN A 109 -18.80 8.46 -29.95
C ASN A 109 -19.65 7.55 -29.06
N GLY A 110 -19.17 7.24 -27.85
CA GLY A 110 -19.87 6.40 -26.87
C GLY A 110 -20.93 7.16 -26.05
N ASN A 111 -20.81 8.48 -25.92
CA ASN A 111 -21.82 9.31 -25.27
C ASN A 111 -22.03 10.67 -25.95
N LYS A 112 -23.18 10.84 -26.60
CA LYS A 112 -23.50 12.08 -27.35
C LYS A 112 -23.80 13.29 -26.47
N THR A 113 -23.89 13.13 -25.14
CA THR A 113 -24.07 14.24 -24.19
C THR A 113 -22.75 14.86 -23.73
N GLU A 114 -21.63 14.24 -24.06
CA GLU A 114 -20.28 14.70 -23.69
C GLU A 114 -19.56 15.28 -24.90
N MET A 115 -18.60 16.18 -24.64
CA MET A 115 -17.75 16.78 -25.68
C MET A 115 -16.36 16.13 -25.70
N CYS A 116 -15.93 15.75 -26.90
CA CYS A 116 -14.70 15.03 -27.21
C CYS A 116 -13.83 15.82 -28.21
N GLY A 117 -13.63 17.11 -27.93
CA GLY A 117 -12.79 18.01 -28.71
C GLY A 117 -13.43 18.48 -30.00
N GLY A 118 -12.59 18.67 -31.02
CA GLY A 118 -12.94 19.17 -32.35
C GLY A 118 -11.95 18.69 -33.41
N ASN A 119 -11.88 19.37 -34.55
CA ASN A 119 -10.91 19.05 -35.59
C ASN A 119 -9.52 19.59 -35.24
N SER A 120 -8.62 18.71 -34.75
CA SER A 120 -7.30 19.07 -34.20
C SER A 120 -7.36 19.98 -32.96
N ILE A 121 -8.49 19.95 -32.25
CA ILE A 121 -8.73 20.70 -31.02
C ILE A 121 -9.12 19.69 -29.93
N PHE A 122 -8.53 19.79 -28.76
CA PHE A 122 -8.66 18.82 -27.67
C PHE A 122 -9.53 19.38 -26.54
N SER A 123 -10.51 18.61 -26.10
CA SER A 123 -11.10 18.76 -24.78
C SER A 123 -10.13 18.14 -23.78
N VAL A 124 -9.47 18.96 -22.96
CA VAL A 124 -8.45 18.51 -22.01
C VAL A 124 -9.02 18.44 -20.60
N TYR A 125 -8.64 17.39 -19.89
CA TYR A 125 -9.02 17.09 -18.52
C TYR A 125 -7.75 16.85 -17.71
N GLN A 126 -7.73 17.34 -16.48
CA GLN A 126 -6.60 17.23 -15.56
C GLN A 126 -6.95 16.41 -14.33
N ASP A 127 -6.02 15.55 -13.92
CA ASP A 127 -6.04 14.89 -12.63
C ASP A 127 -5.73 15.87 -11.49
N PRO A 128 -6.66 16.13 -10.57
CA PRO A 128 -6.45 17.05 -9.45
C PRO A 128 -5.50 16.50 -8.38
N THR A 129 -5.11 15.23 -8.47
CA THR A 129 -4.25 14.57 -7.46
C THR A 129 -2.75 14.79 -7.69
N PHE A 130 -2.37 15.44 -8.79
CA PHE A 130 -1.00 15.86 -9.04
C PHE A 130 -0.73 17.22 -8.39
N LEU A 131 0.40 17.34 -7.70
CA LEU A 131 0.86 18.61 -7.17
C LEU A 131 1.22 19.58 -8.32
N PRO A 132 1.19 20.91 -8.09
CA PRO A 132 1.65 21.88 -9.08
C PRO A 132 3.10 21.60 -9.48
N ALA A 133 3.36 21.40 -10.78
CA ALA A 133 4.70 21.07 -11.28
C ALA A 133 5.67 22.28 -11.28
N GLU A 134 5.16 23.50 -11.03
CA GLU A 134 5.91 24.74 -11.15
C GLU A 134 7.02 24.88 -10.09
N ASP A 135 6.86 24.21 -8.94
CA ASP A 135 7.79 24.29 -7.81
C ASP A 135 8.90 23.22 -7.84
N VAL A 136 8.80 22.21 -8.70
CA VAL A 136 9.78 21.11 -8.78
C VAL A 136 11.06 21.61 -9.43
N THR A 137 12.24 21.23 -8.94
CA THR A 137 13.54 21.53 -9.55
C THR A 137 14.32 20.25 -9.88
N ILE A 138 15.47 20.37 -10.55
CA ILE A 138 16.28 19.18 -10.90
C ILE A 138 16.88 18.50 -9.65
N GLU A 139 16.97 19.22 -8.54
CA GLU A 139 17.43 18.73 -7.25
C GLU A 139 16.43 17.76 -6.58
N ASP A 140 15.16 17.79 -6.99
CA ASP A 140 14.13 16.87 -6.49
C ASP A 140 14.21 15.47 -7.14
N TYR A 141 15.08 15.28 -8.13
CA TYR A 141 15.32 13.99 -8.75
C TYR A 141 16.31 13.15 -7.93
N ASP A 142 15.76 12.24 -7.14
CA ASP A 142 16.54 11.27 -6.37
C ASP A 142 17.12 10.18 -7.28
N PRO A 143 18.40 9.80 -7.12
CA PRO A 143 18.99 8.70 -7.88
C PRO A 143 18.45 7.36 -7.39
N LEU A 144 17.86 6.58 -8.32
CA LEU A 144 17.43 5.20 -8.10
C LEU A 144 18.52 4.17 -8.41
N GLY A 145 19.64 4.60 -8.99
CA GLY A 145 20.79 3.74 -9.30
C GLY A 145 20.78 3.19 -10.72
N CYS A 146 21.40 2.02 -10.91
CA CYS A 146 21.60 1.40 -12.22
C CYS A 146 20.51 0.37 -12.54
N TRP A 147 19.94 0.43 -13.74
CA TRP A 147 18.80 -0.39 -14.16
C TRP A 147 18.98 -0.93 -15.58
N THR A 148 18.36 -2.07 -15.89
CA THR A 148 18.41 -2.69 -17.23
C THR A 148 17.52 -1.98 -18.24
N ASP A 149 18.00 -1.80 -19.47
CA ASP A 149 17.24 -1.30 -20.64
C ASP A 149 17.27 -2.28 -21.83
N ASP A 150 17.36 -3.58 -21.56
CA ASP A 150 17.43 -4.68 -22.56
C ASP A 150 16.25 -5.65 -22.47
N SER A 151 15.11 -5.21 -21.95
CA SER A 151 13.95 -6.09 -21.80
C SER A 151 13.36 -6.49 -23.16
N SER A 152 12.82 -7.71 -23.27
CA SER A 152 12.04 -8.15 -24.43
C SER A 152 10.67 -7.49 -24.52
N MET A 153 10.28 -6.71 -23.50
CA MET A 153 8.98 -6.04 -23.40
C MET A 153 9.06 -4.56 -23.80
N GLY A 154 10.25 -4.06 -24.09
CA GLY A 154 10.50 -2.67 -24.44
C GLY A 154 11.52 -2.02 -23.52
N ARG A 155 11.57 -0.69 -23.59
CA ARG A 155 12.50 0.12 -22.80
C ARG A 155 11.98 0.38 -21.41
N ALA A 156 12.89 0.61 -20.48
CA ALA A 156 12.62 1.08 -19.13
C ALA A 156 11.95 2.45 -19.12
N LEU A 157 12.35 3.37 -20.01
CA LEU A 157 11.75 4.68 -20.16
C LEU A 157 11.45 4.93 -21.65
N VAL A 158 10.18 5.22 -21.96
CA VAL A 158 9.68 5.21 -23.34
C VAL A 158 9.98 6.51 -24.09
N TYR A 159 10.15 7.65 -23.39
CA TYR A 159 10.28 8.96 -24.03
C TYR A 159 11.72 9.41 -24.16
N ARG A 160 12.34 9.08 -25.30
CA ARG A 160 13.65 9.64 -25.67
C ARG A 160 13.58 11.15 -25.84
N GLN A 161 14.54 11.88 -25.27
CA GLN A 161 14.66 13.33 -25.42
C GLN A 161 15.63 13.69 -26.55
N ASP A 162 15.18 13.57 -27.80
CA ASP A 162 16.01 13.81 -28.98
C ASP A 162 16.47 15.27 -29.14
N LYS A 163 15.84 16.22 -28.43
CA LYS A 163 16.25 17.63 -28.41
C LYS A 163 17.45 17.90 -27.51
N VAL A 164 17.83 16.95 -26.65
CA VAL A 164 19.03 17.05 -25.83
C VAL A 164 20.22 16.58 -26.65
N ASP A 165 21.18 17.46 -26.87
CA ASP A 165 22.38 17.14 -27.65
C ASP A 165 23.22 16.05 -26.94
N GLY A 166 23.23 14.86 -27.53
CA GLY A 166 23.93 13.70 -26.98
C GLY A 166 25.46 13.86 -26.93
N ALA A 167 26.05 14.73 -27.75
CA ALA A 167 27.49 15.01 -27.70
C ALA A 167 27.89 15.82 -26.46
N SER A 168 26.96 16.57 -25.89
CA SER A 168 27.18 17.40 -24.71
C SER A 168 26.30 17.00 -23.52
N LEU A 169 25.77 15.77 -23.52
CA LEU A 169 24.89 15.29 -22.46
C LEU A 169 25.58 15.29 -21.10
N THR A 170 24.89 15.83 -20.09
CA THR A 170 25.19 15.64 -18.67
C THR A 170 23.94 15.10 -17.98
N THR A 171 24.09 14.57 -16.76
CA THR A 171 22.94 14.15 -15.96
C THR A 171 21.94 15.30 -15.80
N GLU A 172 22.43 16.50 -15.46
CA GLU A 172 21.59 17.68 -15.21
C GLU A 172 20.79 18.10 -16.46
N LYS A 173 21.38 18.03 -17.66
CA LYS A 173 20.66 18.32 -18.89
C LYS A 173 19.51 17.35 -19.12
N CYS A 174 19.69 16.07 -18.77
CA CYS A 174 18.63 15.08 -18.90
C CYS A 174 17.52 15.31 -17.86
N LEU A 175 17.89 15.54 -16.60
CA LEU A 175 16.93 15.86 -15.53
C LEU A 175 16.12 17.10 -15.87
N GLN A 176 16.78 18.16 -16.36
CA GLN A 176 16.11 19.39 -16.79
C GLN A 176 15.10 19.13 -17.91
N ALA A 177 15.48 18.36 -18.94
CA ALA A 177 14.57 18.04 -20.04
C ALA A 177 13.36 17.23 -19.56
N CYS A 178 13.55 16.25 -18.68
CA CYS A 178 12.44 15.47 -18.12
C CYS A 178 11.55 16.30 -17.20
N ARG A 179 12.13 17.18 -16.38
CA ARG A 179 11.41 18.15 -15.54
C ARG A 179 10.55 19.08 -16.38
N ASP A 180 11.11 19.68 -17.43
CA ASP A 180 10.38 20.59 -18.31
C ASP A 180 9.26 19.89 -19.09
N GLY A 181 9.41 18.57 -19.30
CA GLY A 181 8.36 17.69 -19.83
C GLY A 181 7.36 17.18 -18.77
N GLY A 182 7.53 17.53 -17.49
CA GLY A 182 6.67 17.08 -16.38
C GLY A 182 6.82 15.59 -16.04
N PHE A 183 7.91 14.93 -16.43
CA PHE A 183 8.09 13.49 -16.26
C PHE A 183 8.73 13.14 -14.91
N PRO A 184 8.07 12.34 -14.05
CA PRO A 184 8.65 11.97 -12.77
C PRO A 184 9.91 11.11 -12.89
N PHE A 185 10.08 10.34 -13.98
CA PHE A 185 11.28 9.53 -14.18
C PHE A 185 12.18 10.12 -15.27
N ALA A 186 13.48 10.09 -14.99
CA ALA A 186 14.52 10.48 -15.92
C ALA A 186 15.63 9.42 -15.92
N GLY A 187 16.27 9.22 -17.06
CA GLY A 187 17.36 8.25 -17.16
C GLY A 187 18.35 8.56 -18.26
N THR A 188 19.62 8.37 -17.95
CA THR A 188 20.73 8.55 -18.90
C THR A 188 21.33 7.21 -19.28
N GLU A 189 21.59 7.01 -20.55
CA GLU A 189 22.15 5.77 -21.10
C GLU A 189 23.25 6.04 -22.13
N PHE A 190 24.19 5.09 -22.25
CA PHE A 190 25.22 5.05 -23.27
C PHE A 190 26.03 6.35 -23.44
N GLY A 191 26.23 7.09 -22.33
CA GLY A 191 27.02 8.31 -22.30
C GLY A 191 26.35 9.54 -22.93
N GLY A 192 25.39 9.36 -23.84
CA GLY A 192 24.84 10.42 -24.68
C GLY A 192 23.33 10.36 -24.91
N GLU A 193 22.62 9.44 -24.27
CA GLU A 193 21.17 9.30 -24.44
C GLU A 193 20.41 9.72 -23.18
N CYS A 194 19.27 10.38 -23.38
CA CYS A 194 18.37 10.81 -22.33
C CYS A 194 16.96 10.28 -22.57
N TYR A 195 16.35 9.74 -21.53
CA TYR A 195 15.02 9.17 -21.54
C TYR A 195 14.21 9.67 -20.36
N CYS A 196 12.92 9.90 -20.59
CA CYS A 196 11.95 10.25 -19.57
C CYS A 196 10.82 9.24 -19.53
N GLY A 197 10.13 9.16 -18.40
CA GLY A 197 8.99 8.27 -18.24
C GLY A 197 8.01 8.78 -17.20
N VAL A 198 6.76 8.35 -17.37
CA VAL A 198 5.71 8.50 -16.36
C VAL A 198 5.65 7.27 -15.44
N VAL A 199 6.14 6.14 -15.96
CA VAL A 199 6.33 4.85 -15.28
C VAL A 199 7.62 4.22 -15.78
N ILE A 200 8.08 3.19 -15.07
CA ILE A 200 9.21 2.35 -15.49
C ILE A 200 8.64 1.13 -16.22
N GLY A 201 9.14 0.87 -17.43
CA GLY A 201 8.69 -0.22 -18.31
C GLY A 201 8.89 -1.61 -17.71
N ASN A 202 8.09 -2.56 -18.20
CA ASN A 202 8.11 -3.93 -17.69
C ASN A 202 9.42 -4.66 -17.99
N GLY A 203 9.82 -5.56 -17.09
CA GLY A 203 11.06 -6.33 -17.25
C GLY A 203 12.33 -5.52 -16.98
N THR A 204 12.20 -4.27 -16.51
CA THR A 204 13.32 -3.47 -16.00
C THR A 204 13.67 -3.90 -14.57
N ASN A 205 14.93 -4.26 -14.37
CA ASN A 205 15.47 -4.76 -13.11
C ASN A 205 16.65 -3.92 -12.66
N ALA A 206 16.89 -3.87 -11.34
CA ALA A 206 18.11 -3.28 -10.80
C ALA A 206 19.34 -4.04 -11.35
N ALA A 207 20.33 -3.29 -11.79
CA ALA A 207 21.60 -3.80 -12.28
C ALA A 207 22.73 -3.42 -11.31
N PRO A 208 23.85 -4.15 -11.31
CA PRO A 208 25.03 -3.75 -10.57
C PRO A 208 25.44 -2.31 -10.93
N THR A 209 25.75 -1.47 -9.94
CA THR A 209 26.16 -0.07 -10.17
C THR A 209 27.34 0.04 -11.15
N GLY A 210 28.24 -0.96 -11.16
CA GLY A 210 29.37 -1.03 -12.07
C GLY A 210 29.00 -1.19 -13.55
N ASP A 211 27.76 -1.59 -13.86
CA ASP A 211 27.25 -1.68 -15.24
C ASP A 211 26.85 -0.31 -15.80
N CYS A 212 26.60 0.67 -14.92
CA CYS A 212 26.32 2.06 -15.28
C CYS A 212 27.54 2.96 -15.05
N ASN A 213 28.67 2.57 -15.62
CA ASN A 213 29.96 3.24 -15.44
C ASN A 213 30.41 4.07 -16.65
N MET A 214 29.55 4.24 -17.66
CA MET A 214 29.91 4.99 -18.86
C MET A 214 29.94 6.49 -18.55
N PRO A 215 31.03 7.21 -18.82
CA PRO A 215 31.10 8.64 -18.60
C PRO A 215 30.07 9.39 -19.46
N CYS A 216 29.51 10.48 -18.94
CA CYS A 216 28.68 11.38 -19.75
C CYS A 216 29.53 12.08 -20.80
N ASN A 217 29.03 12.19 -22.03
CA ASN A 217 29.74 12.82 -23.16
C ASN A 217 30.07 14.30 -22.89
N GLY A 218 29.17 15.01 -22.20
CA GLY A 218 29.35 16.41 -21.80
C GLY A 218 30.09 16.63 -20.48
N ASN A 219 30.26 15.59 -19.66
CA ASN A 219 30.99 15.67 -18.38
C ASN A 219 31.52 14.29 -17.95
N SER A 220 32.80 14.03 -18.18
CA SER A 220 33.43 12.74 -17.86
C SER A 220 33.55 12.43 -16.37
N SER A 221 33.25 13.40 -15.48
CA SER A 221 33.21 13.18 -14.02
C SER A 221 31.88 12.58 -13.54
N GLN A 222 30.87 12.52 -14.41
CA GLN A 222 29.57 11.92 -14.15
C GLN A 222 29.42 10.61 -14.92
N THR A 223 28.51 9.75 -14.46
CA THR A 223 28.14 8.52 -15.18
C THR A 223 26.77 8.68 -15.84
N CYS A 224 26.66 8.30 -17.10
CA CYS A 224 25.44 8.35 -17.91
C CYS A 224 25.07 6.96 -18.40
N GLY A 225 24.84 6.05 -17.46
CA GLY A 225 24.41 4.68 -17.73
C GLY A 225 25.52 3.79 -18.30
N GLY A 226 25.14 2.86 -19.16
CA GLY A 226 26.01 1.88 -19.80
C GLY A 226 25.35 1.29 -21.04
N ARG A 227 25.85 0.16 -21.53
CA ARG A 227 25.23 -0.54 -22.67
C ARG A 227 23.96 -1.26 -22.20
N SER A 228 22.78 -0.82 -22.65
CA SER A 228 21.50 -1.37 -22.18
C SER A 228 21.32 -1.20 -20.67
N ARG A 229 21.81 -0.08 -20.13
CA ARG A 229 21.88 0.21 -18.70
C ARG A 229 21.60 1.68 -18.46
N LEU A 230 20.59 1.99 -17.67
CA LEU A 230 20.16 3.34 -17.33
C LEU A 230 20.61 3.70 -15.92
N ASN A 231 21.26 4.86 -15.78
CA ASN A 231 21.24 5.57 -14.51
C ASN A 231 19.87 6.23 -14.39
N LEU A 232 19.07 5.77 -13.43
CA LEU A 232 17.67 6.15 -13.28
C LEU A 232 17.47 7.11 -12.10
N PHE A 233 16.56 8.06 -12.26
CA PHE A 233 16.22 9.10 -11.29
C PHE A 233 14.71 9.27 -11.18
N VAL A 234 14.23 9.73 -10.02
CA VAL A 234 12.80 9.98 -9.78
C VAL A 234 12.55 11.30 -9.03
N ALA A 235 11.63 12.11 -9.53
CA ALA A 235 11.04 13.25 -8.82
C ALA A 235 9.67 12.84 -8.25
N HIS A 236 9.63 12.59 -6.94
CA HIS A 236 8.42 12.10 -6.27
C HIS A 236 7.26 13.12 -6.32
N GLU A 237 7.58 14.42 -6.32
CA GLU A 237 6.61 15.52 -6.40
C GLU A 237 5.87 15.60 -7.76
N LEU A 238 6.40 14.94 -8.80
CA LEU A 238 5.75 14.82 -10.10
C LEU A 238 4.91 13.54 -10.26
N LEU A 239 4.84 12.71 -9.22
CA LEU A 239 3.96 11.55 -9.19
C LEU A 239 2.54 11.96 -8.74
N SER A 240 1.53 11.20 -9.18
CA SER A 240 0.18 11.32 -8.63
C SER A 240 0.22 10.97 -7.14
N LEU A 241 -0.57 11.67 -6.32
CA LEU A 241 -0.81 11.31 -4.91
C LEU A 241 -1.81 10.16 -4.76
N GLU A 242 -2.57 9.85 -5.82
CA GLU A 242 -3.54 8.74 -5.85
C GLU A 242 -3.44 7.95 -7.17
N PRO A 243 -2.29 7.32 -7.50
CA PRO A 243 -2.20 6.41 -8.64
C PRO A 243 -3.23 5.29 -8.52
N CYS A 244 -3.79 4.80 -9.63
CA CYS A 244 -4.71 3.67 -9.56
C CYS A 244 -3.97 2.43 -9.03
N GLY A 245 -4.45 1.88 -7.91
CA GLY A 245 -3.76 0.81 -7.19
C GLY A 245 -2.73 1.28 -6.14
N TYR A 246 -2.67 2.58 -5.82
CA TYR A 246 -1.84 3.12 -4.74
C TYR A 246 -2.52 2.98 -3.36
N GLU A 247 -1.74 2.52 -2.38
CA GLU A 247 -2.12 2.50 -0.97
C GLU A 247 -1.23 3.55 -0.26
N PRO A 248 -1.77 4.71 0.16
CA PRO A 248 -0.95 5.81 0.67
C PRO A 248 -0.24 5.47 2.00
N PRO A 249 1.01 5.93 2.21
CA PRO A 249 1.61 5.94 3.53
C PRO A 249 0.88 6.96 4.41
N VAL A 250 0.41 6.50 5.57
CA VAL A 250 -0.37 7.31 6.52
C VAL A 250 0.51 8.39 7.15
N SER A 251 0.43 9.63 6.64
CA SER A 251 0.89 10.83 7.33
C SER A 251 -0.30 11.65 7.81
N SER A 252 -0.30 11.98 9.10
CA SER A 252 -1.40 12.60 9.82
C SER A 252 -1.32 14.13 9.76
N SER A 253 -2.36 14.80 9.25
CA SER A 253 -2.75 16.14 9.70
C SER A 253 -4.17 16.55 9.25
N THR A 254 -5.08 16.59 10.23
CA THR A 254 -6.25 17.47 10.37
C THR A 254 -5.86 18.96 10.18
N THR A 255 -6.66 19.94 9.72
CA THR A 255 -8.11 20.16 9.53
C THR A 255 -8.25 21.56 8.89
N LEU A 256 -9.25 21.79 8.03
CA LEU A 256 -9.81 23.12 7.75
C LEU A 256 -11.35 23.09 7.90
N PRO A 257 -11.98 24.22 8.29
CA PRO A 257 -13.29 24.26 8.96
C PRO A 257 -14.49 24.24 7.99
N PRO A 258 -15.70 23.92 8.47
CA PRO A 258 -16.91 23.97 7.65
C PRO A 258 -17.44 25.39 7.45
N SER A 259 -17.80 25.66 6.19
CA SER A 259 -18.58 26.80 5.72
C SER A 259 -20.00 26.80 6.31
N SER A 260 -20.40 27.92 6.88
CA SER A 260 -21.77 28.20 7.31
C SER A 260 -22.63 28.66 6.14
N THR A 261 -23.61 27.84 5.73
CA THR A 261 -24.71 28.30 4.86
C THR A 261 -25.94 28.55 5.72
N SER A 262 -26.31 29.83 5.82
CA SER A 262 -27.53 30.32 6.43
C SER A 262 -28.74 29.99 5.54
N SER A 263 -29.79 29.41 6.13
CA SER A 263 -31.14 29.41 5.55
C SER A 263 -32.14 29.38 6.69
N SER A 264 -32.64 30.56 7.05
CA SER A 264 -33.69 30.77 8.04
C SER A 264 -35.02 31.01 7.35
N THR A 265 -36.02 30.17 7.63
CA THR A 265 -37.44 30.48 7.44
C THR A 265 -38.17 30.41 8.77
N SER A 266 -39.11 31.35 8.90
CA SER A 266 -39.78 31.83 10.10
C SER A 266 -41.00 30.99 10.50
N SER A 267 -41.27 30.86 11.81
CA SER A 267 -42.59 31.14 12.44
C SER A 267 -42.54 30.79 13.94
N THR A 268 -42.57 31.76 14.86
CA THR A 268 -43.68 32.46 15.56
C THR A 268 -44.37 31.71 16.72
N TYR A 269 -44.31 32.38 17.89
CA TYR A 269 -45.14 32.37 19.12
C TYR A 269 -44.57 31.77 20.45
N PRO A 270 -44.82 32.43 21.62
CA PRO A 270 -43.94 32.47 22.81
C PRO A 270 -44.66 32.01 24.12
N PRO A 271 -44.33 32.50 25.34
CA PRO A 271 -43.38 31.87 26.27
C PRO A 271 -44.01 31.52 27.63
N ILE A 272 -43.36 30.69 28.45
CA ILE A 272 -43.63 30.63 29.91
C ILE A 272 -42.32 30.57 30.70
N THR A 273 -42.35 31.39 31.74
CA THR A 273 -41.39 31.87 32.74
C THR A 273 -40.84 30.82 33.70
N SER A 274 -39.67 31.09 34.31
CA SER A 274 -39.29 30.96 35.75
C SER A 274 -37.76 30.78 35.89
N THR A 275 -36.97 31.82 36.14
CA THR A 275 -36.51 32.34 37.46
C THR A 275 -35.83 31.31 38.37
N THR A 276 -34.50 31.40 38.59
CA THR A 276 -33.91 31.75 39.91
C THR A 276 -32.40 31.98 39.86
N THR A 277 -32.03 32.97 40.66
CA THR A 277 -30.75 33.61 41.01
C THR A 277 -29.91 32.76 41.98
N THR A 278 -28.57 32.94 41.98
CA THR A 278 -27.76 33.38 43.16
C THR A 278 -26.27 33.56 42.84
N THR A 279 -25.82 34.83 42.91
CA THR A 279 -24.64 35.41 43.63
C THR A 279 -23.59 34.45 44.23
N SER A 280 -22.30 34.48 43.83
CA SER A 280 -21.20 35.44 44.08
C SER A 280 -20.27 35.05 45.25
N THR A 281 -18.96 34.93 45.01
CA THR A 281 -17.88 35.64 45.74
C THR A 281 -16.49 35.24 45.24
N SER A 282 -15.64 36.23 45.07
CA SER A 282 -14.23 36.18 44.65
C SER A 282 -13.29 36.05 45.85
N LYS A 283 -12.06 35.57 45.60
CA LYS A 283 -10.80 36.01 46.26
C LYS A 283 -9.57 35.35 45.60
N THR A 284 -8.73 36.18 44.98
CA THR A 284 -7.29 35.98 44.66
C THR A 284 -6.48 36.78 45.73
N PRO A 285 -5.12 36.83 45.80
CA PRO A 285 -4.07 36.26 44.94
C PRO A 285 -2.81 35.69 45.67
N ALA A 286 -1.92 35.00 44.93
CA ALA A 286 -0.46 35.12 45.10
C ALA A 286 0.29 34.51 43.90
N THR A 287 1.15 35.32 43.28
CA THR A 287 1.96 35.03 42.11
C THR A 287 3.35 34.57 42.54
N THR A 288 3.89 33.49 41.95
CA THR A 288 5.34 33.22 41.97
C THR A 288 5.76 32.64 40.63
N THR A 289 6.63 33.38 39.94
CA THR A 289 7.14 33.08 38.61
C THR A 289 8.19 31.96 38.72
N SER A 290 7.98 30.84 38.03
CA SER A 290 9.00 29.83 37.79
C SER A 290 8.83 29.34 36.36
N SER A 291 9.90 29.46 35.57
CA SER A 291 9.96 29.02 34.17
C SER A 291 9.65 27.53 34.07
N SER A 292 8.48 27.18 33.53
CA SER A 292 8.09 25.78 33.29
C SER A 292 8.88 25.22 32.11
N ALA A 293 9.76 24.25 32.37
CA ALA A 293 10.31 23.38 31.33
C ALA A 293 9.26 22.31 30.98
N CYS A 294 8.92 22.17 29.71
CA CYS A 294 8.08 21.07 29.23
C CYS A 294 8.97 19.84 29.06
N VAL A 295 8.76 18.83 29.91
CA VAL A 295 9.42 17.52 29.78
C VAL A 295 8.44 16.59 29.07
N SER A 296 8.79 16.14 27.87
CA SER A 296 8.05 15.08 27.18
C SER A 296 8.81 13.78 27.31
N THR A 297 8.16 12.77 27.90
CA THR A 297 8.70 11.43 28.06
C THR A 297 7.97 10.51 27.08
N THR A 298 8.68 10.05 26.05
CA THR A 298 8.13 9.04 25.13
C THR A 298 8.68 7.68 25.51
N VAL A 299 7.80 6.78 25.96
CA VAL A 299 8.12 5.36 26.10
C VAL A 299 8.00 4.74 24.72
N VAL A 300 9.13 4.33 24.13
CA VAL A 300 9.14 3.56 22.88
C VAL A 300 9.06 2.08 23.27
N PRO A 301 7.93 1.39 23.07
CA PRO A 301 7.84 -0.03 23.40
C PRO A 301 8.72 -0.83 22.42
N PRO A 302 9.63 -1.71 22.88
CA PRO A 302 10.09 -2.79 22.05
C PRO A 302 8.99 -3.87 22.09
N THR A 303 8.79 -4.53 20.96
CA THR A 303 8.83 -6.01 20.79
C THR A 303 7.74 -6.47 19.83
N CYS A 304 8.16 -6.84 18.63
CA CYS A 304 7.38 -7.75 17.78
C CYS A 304 7.11 -9.02 18.61
N GLU A 305 5.84 -9.35 18.85
CA GLU A 305 5.49 -10.56 19.62
C GLU A 305 5.92 -11.80 18.81
N TRP A 306 5.85 -11.73 17.48
CA TRP A 306 6.44 -12.70 16.58
C TRP A 306 7.08 -11.97 15.40
N LYS A 307 8.28 -12.39 14.98
CA LYS A 307 9.00 -11.75 13.87
C LYS A 307 9.24 -12.73 12.74
N CYS A 308 8.86 -12.34 11.53
CA CYS A 308 9.17 -13.04 10.28
C CYS A 308 9.78 -12.03 9.31
N GLY A 309 11.09 -12.09 9.08
CA GLY A 309 11.78 -11.16 8.17
C GLY A 309 11.55 -9.69 8.53
N LYS A 310 10.96 -8.95 7.59
CA LYS A 310 10.57 -7.53 7.74
C LYS A 310 9.27 -7.33 8.51
N TRP A 311 8.45 -8.38 8.64
CA TRP A 311 7.16 -8.33 9.30
C TRP A 311 7.26 -8.64 10.78
N CYS A 312 6.39 -7.98 11.55
CA CYS A 312 6.38 -8.03 13.01
C CYS A 312 4.94 -8.05 13.51
N SER A 313 4.53 -9.10 14.24
CA SER A 313 3.18 -9.19 14.77
C SER A 313 2.91 -8.12 15.83
N SER A 314 1.69 -7.61 15.81
CA SER A 314 1.16 -6.79 16.91
C SER A 314 1.01 -7.63 18.18
N PRO A 315 1.22 -7.05 19.37
CA PRO A 315 1.00 -7.77 20.62
C PRO A 315 -0.42 -8.32 20.71
N LEU A 316 -0.56 -9.59 21.08
CA LEU A 316 -1.87 -10.18 21.26
C LEU A 316 -2.55 -9.57 22.49
N PRO A 317 -3.87 -9.35 22.48
CA PRO A 317 -4.62 -8.97 23.68
C PRO A 317 -4.32 -9.92 24.84
N ASP A 318 -4.32 -9.43 26.08
CA ASP A 318 -4.21 -10.31 27.24
C ASP A 318 -5.46 -11.18 27.40
N TRP A 319 -5.28 -12.40 27.94
CA TRP A 319 -6.35 -13.32 28.28
C TRP A 319 -6.11 -14.05 29.60
N ASP A 320 -7.20 -14.25 30.33
CA ASP A 320 -7.29 -15.00 31.57
C ASP A 320 -8.50 -15.96 31.60
N ASP A 321 -9.36 -15.92 30.56
CA ASP A 321 -10.54 -16.78 30.38
C ASP A 321 -10.68 -17.28 28.92
N ASP A 322 -11.60 -18.23 28.70
CA ASP A 322 -11.83 -18.85 27.37
C ASP A 322 -12.29 -17.85 26.30
N LYS A 323 -13.12 -16.86 26.65
CA LYS A 323 -13.64 -15.85 25.73
C LYS A 323 -12.55 -14.87 25.34
N THR A 324 -11.78 -14.34 26.30
CA THR A 324 -10.65 -13.45 26.01
C THR A 324 -9.53 -14.18 25.28
N CYS A 325 -9.32 -15.48 25.56
CA CYS A 325 -8.38 -16.33 24.82
C CYS A 325 -8.79 -16.49 23.35
N LYS A 326 -10.07 -16.76 23.08
CA LYS A 326 -10.60 -16.83 21.70
C LYS A 326 -10.50 -15.50 20.97
N GLY A 327 -10.66 -14.38 21.68
CA GLY A 327 -10.39 -13.05 21.15
C GLY A 327 -8.92 -12.86 20.75
N ALA A 328 -7.99 -13.27 21.61
CA ALA A 328 -6.56 -13.22 21.32
C ALA A 328 -6.14 -14.15 20.17
N TRP A 329 -6.70 -15.36 20.11
CA TRP A 329 -6.56 -16.25 18.96
C TRP A 329 -7.06 -15.59 17.67
N SER A 330 -8.25 -15.00 17.70
CA SER A 330 -8.84 -14.33 16.54
C SER A 330 -7.93 -13.20 16.06
N ASN A 331 -7.39 -12.40 16.99
CA ASN A 331 -6.43 -11.36 16.67
C ASN A 331 -5.12 -11.91 16.06
N CYS A 332 -4.62 -13.05 16.55
CA CYS A 332 -3.46 -13.72 15.97
C CYS A 332 -3.75 -14.20 14.55
N ALA A 333 -4.89 -14.87 14.37
CA ALA A 333 -5.30 -15.49 13.11
C ALA A 333 -5.48 -14.46 11.98
N LEU A 334 -6.03 -13.28 12.29
CA LEU A 334 -6.20 -12.18 11.32
C LEU A 334 -4.88 -11.56 10.86
N GLN A 335 -3.79 -11.77 11.61
CA GLN A 335 -2.46 -11.26 11.26
C GLN A 335 -1.70 -12.18 10.29
N VAL A 336 -2.15 -13.42 10.04
CA VAL A 336 -1.41 -14.42 9.25
C VAL A 336 -1.22 -13.97 7.80
N ALA A 337 -2.27 -13.46 7.14
CA ALA A 337 -2.16 -12.96 5.78
C ALA A 337 -1.23 -11.74 5.68
N SER A 338 -1.24 -10.86 6.70
CA SER A 338 -0.29 -9.75 6.80
C SER A 338 1.16 -10.23 6.88
N CYS A 339 1.42 -11.35 7.56
CA CYS A 339 2.74 -11.96 7.58
C CYS A 339 3.20 -12.36 6.18
N PHE A 340 2.38 -13.12 5.44
CA PHE A 340 2.72 -13.57 4.10
C PHE A 340 2.97 -12.40 3.15
N LYS A 341 2.12 -11.39 3.20
CA LYS A 341 2.23 -10.18 2.39
C LYS A 341 3.52 -9.38 2.62
N HIS A 342 3.96 -9.25 3.88
CA HIS A 342 4.96 -8.24 4.27
C HIS A 342 6.28 -8.80 4.78
N ALA A 343 6.41 -10.10 5.06
CA ALA A 343 7.63 -10.68 5.62
C ALA A 343 8.81 -10.67 4.64
N GLY A 344 8.52 -10.89 3.35
CA GLY A 344 9.49 -10.93 2.25
C GLY A 344 10.30 -12.23 2.17
N TRP A 345 10.66 -12.63 0.96
CA TRP A 345 11.49 -13.82 0.72
C TRP A 345 12.94 -13.63 1.20
N PRO A 346 13.60 -14.65 1.79
CA PRO A 346 13.11 -16.00 2.09
C PRO A 346 12.43 -16.14 3.47
N ASP A 347 12.41 -15.08 4.28
CA ASP A 347 11.94 -15.14 5.67
C ASP A 347 10.41 -15.31 5.79
N VAL A 348 9.66 -15.07 4.70
CA VAL A 348 8.21 -15.34 4.59
C VAL A 348 7.83 -16.79 4.88
N VAL A 349 8.77 -17.73 4.74
CA VAL A 349 8.53 -19.14 5.12
C VAL A 349 8.29 -19.28 6.63
N ASP A 350 8.79 -18.36 7.47
CA ASP A 350 8.52 -18.37 8.92
C ASP A 350 7.07 -17.97 9.25
N CYS A 351 6.29 -17.45 8.28
CA CYS A 351 4.87 -17.17 8.47
C CYS A 351 4.04 -18.44 8.63
N PHE A 352 4.49 -19.58 8.10
CA PHE A 352 3.86 -20.87 8.38
C PHE A 352 3.98 -21.23 9.86
N ASP A 353 5.16 -21.02 10.45
CA ASP A 353 5.38 -21.25 11.89
C ASP A 353 4.54 -20.28 12.74
N PHE A 354 4.33 -19.03 12.28
CA PHE A 354 3.44 -18.07 12.94
C PHE A 354 1.98 -18.54 12.91
N GLY A 355 1.50 -18.98 11.74
CA GLY A 355 0.17 -19.56 11.59
C GLY A 355 -0.03 -20.76 12.53
N ASP A 356 0.91 -21.69 12.57
CA ASP A 356 0.88 -22.84 13.49
C ASP A 356 0.80 -22.39 14.95
N TRP A 357 1.56 -21.35 15.32
CA TRP A 357 1.51 -20.80 16.68
C TRP A 357 0.16 -20.16 17.00
N CYS A 358 -0.47 -19.45 16.06
CA CYS A 358 -1.85 -18.98 16.23
C CYS A 358 -2.83 -20.16 16.38
N ALA A 359 -2.69 -21.23 15.59
CA ALA A 359 -3.53 -22.42 15.70
C ALA A 359 -3.36 -23.12 17.06
N ASP A 360 -2.15 -23.13 17.61
CA ASP A 360 -1.86 -23.64 18.95
C ASP A 360 -2.59 -22.83 20.05
N ILE A 361 -2.73 -21.51 19.89
CA ILE A 361 -3.54 -20.69 20.80
C ILE A 361 -5.00 -21.15 20.73
N SER A 362 -5.55 -21.39 19.54
CA SER A 362 -6.92 -21.92 19.40
C SER A 362 -7.12 -23.22 20.14
N GLN A 363 -6.20 -24.19 19.94
CA GLN A 363 -6.24 -25.48 20.62
C GLN A 363 -6.13 -25.32 22.14
N TYR A 364 -5.25 -24.42 22.59
CA TYR A 364 -5.09 -24.10 24.01
C TYR A 364 -6.39 -23.55 24.61
N CYS A 365 -7.02 -22.56 23.97
CA CYS A 365 -8.31 -22.01 24.42
C CYS A 365 -9.37 -23.12 24.51
N ASN A 366 -9.48 -23.96 23.48
CA ASN A 366 -10.48 -25.03 23.41
C ASN A 366 -10.24 -26.19 24.40
N SER A 367 -8.99 -26.43 24.80
CA SER A 367 -8.62 -27.54 25.69
C SER A 367 -9.03 -27.36 27.15
N LYS A 368 -9.42 -26.15 27.57
CA LYS A 368 -9.78 -25.79 28.96
C LYS A 368 -8.77 -26.34 29.99
N PRO A 369 -7.51 -25.91 29.96
CA PRO A 369 -6.44 -26.46 30.78
C PRO A 369 -6.76 -26.34 32.27
N SER A 370 -6.50 -27.42 33.02
CA SER A 370 -6.60 -27.46 34.48
C SER A 370 -5.59 -26.48 35.09
N GLY A 371 -6.06 -25.33 35.58
CA GLY A 371 -5.24 -24.21 36.07
C GLY A 371 -5.68 -22.82 35.60
N GLY A 372 -6.56 -22.76 34.59
CA GLY A 372 -7.07 -21.52 34.01
C GLY A 372 -6.44 -21.19 32.67
N CYS A 373 -7.09 -20.32 31.89
CA CYS A 373 -6.67 -19.98 30.53
C CYS A 373 -5.85 -18.69 30.53
N ARG A 374 -4.60 -18.74 30.99
CA ARG A 374 -3.74 -17.54 31.08
C ARG A 374 -2.74 -17.44 29.92
N LYS A 375 -2.50 -16.23 29.44
CA LYS A 375 -1.46 -15.91 28.43
C LYS A 375 -0.07 -16.35 28.84
N SER A 376 0.30 -16.12 30.10
CA SER A 376 1.59 -16.52 30.68
C SER A 376 1.85 -18.02 30.58
N ASP A 377 0.83 -18.84 30.81
CA ASP A 377 0.98 -20.30 30.87
C ASP A 377 1.15 -20.89 29.47
N PHE A 378 0.48 -20.29 28.48
CA PHE A 378 0.70 -20.61 27.07
C PHE A 378 2.11 -20.18 26.65
N PHE A 379 2.54 -18.96 26.97
CA PHE A 379 3.86 -18.44 26.58
C PHE A 379 5.01 -19.19 27.26
N GLY A 380 4.82 -19.65 28.50
CA GLY A 380 5.80 -20.52 29.16
C GLY A 380 6.00 -21.86 28.45
N LYS A 381 4.96 -22.39 27.77
CA LYS A 381 5.02 -23.66 27.03
C LYS A 381 5.42 -23.47 25.56
N LYS A 382 4.93 -22.41 24.93
CA LYS A 382 5.12 -22.06 23.52
C LYS A 382 5.50 -20.58 23.41
N PRO A 383 6.76 -20.24 23.72
CA PRO A 383 7.19 -18.86 23.73
C PRO A 383 7.11 -18.22 22.32
N PRO A 384 6.78 -16.93 22.24
CA PRO A 384 6.84 -16.18 20.99
C PRO A 384 8.24 -16.21 20.35
N LYS A 385 8.31 -16.06 19.02
CA LYS A 385 9.58 -15.93 18.26
C LYS A 385 9.88 -14.46 17.89
N GLY A 386 10.02 -13.61 18.90
CA GLY A 386 10.70 -12.31 18.80
C GLY A 386 11.99 -12.35 19.65
N HIS A 387 13.10 -11.75 19.20
CA HIS A 387 14.43 -11.89 19.84
C HIS A 387 14.46 -11.61 21.39
N PRO A 388 15.48 -12.11 22.12
CA PRO A 388 15.65 -12.11 23.57
C PRO A 388 16.22 -10.78 24.12
N ASN A 389 15.77 -10.40 25.31
CA ASN A 389 16.41 -9.45 26.24
C ASN A 389 16.89 -8.08 25.69
N LYS A 390 15.97 -7.18 25.30
CA LYS A 390 16.24 -5.73 25.40
C LYS A 390 15.06 -5.00 26.04
N PRO A 391 15.29 -4.22 27.12
CA PRO A 391 14.24 -3.43 27.77
C PRO A 391 13.85 -2.20 26.94
N PRO A 392 12.67 -1.61 27.19
CA PRO A 392 12.22 -0.39 26.53
C PRO A 392 13.19 0.78 26.71
N THR A 393 13.46 1.49 25.61
CA THR A 393 14.27 2.70 25.64
C THR A 393 13.35 3.89 25.93
N THR A 394 13.64 4.61 27.02
CA THR A 394 12.97 5.87 27.35
C THR A 394 13.76 7.01 26.75
N ILE A 395 13.16 7.77 25.83
CA ILE A 395 13.75 8.99 25.29
C ILE A 395 13.11 10.18 26.02
N THR A 396 13.94 10.96 26.71
CA THR A 396 13.50 12.19 27.39
C THR A 396 13.93 13.38 26.55
N ILE A 397 12.97 14.11 25.97
CA ILE A 397 13.25 15.34 25.22
C ILE A 397 12.91 16.51 26.13
N THR A 398 13.91 17.36 26.40
CA THR A 398 13.75 18.58 27.19
C THR A 398 13.93 19.78 26.27
N THR A 399 12.86 20.52 26.00
CA THR A 399 12.92 21.75 25.20
C THR A 399 12.48 22.95 26.04
N THR A 400 13.19 24.06 25.90
CA THR A 400 12.90 25.32 26.58
C THR A 400 11.84 26.10 25.81
N CYS A 401 10.67 26.32 26.40
CA CYS A 401 9.62 27.15 25.80
C CYS A 401 9.96 28.65 25.92
N LYS A 402 9.73 29.41 24.83
CA LYS A 402 9.88 30.87 24.77
C LYS A 402 8.67 31.56 25.44
N PRO A 403 8.86 32.59 26.28
CA PRO A 403 7.74 33.28 26.94
C PRO A 403 7.01 34.22 25.97
N THR A 404 5.69 34.05 25.86
CA THR A 404 4.79 34.98 25.16
C THR A 404 3.99 35.77 26.19
N THR A 405 4.08 37.09 26.15
CA THR A 405 3.36 38.03 27.01
C THR A 405 1.98 38.34 26.43
N THR A 406 0.91 37.76 26.96
CA THR A 406 -0.47 38.30 26.84
C THR A 406 -1.33 37.87 28.04
N PRO A 407 -2.07 38.79 28.72
CA PRO A 407 -2.91 38.47 29.89
C PRO A 407 -4.26 37.77 29.57
N PRO A 408 -4.99 37.25 30.57
CA PRO A 408 -5.80 36.03 30.47
C PRO A 408 -7.32 36.25 30.28
N ALA A 409 -7.98 35.34 29.57
CA ALA A 409 -9.41 35.09 29.69
C ALA A 409 -9.65 33.81 30.51
N THR A 410 -10.29 33.98 31.66
CA THR A 410 -10.72 32.95 32.63
C THR A 410 -11.75 31.98 32.05
N THR A 411 -11.50 30.68 32.14
CA THR A 411 -12.56 29.66 32.30
C THR A 411 -12.07 28.55 33.23
N SER A 412 -12.85 28.33 34.28
CA SER A 412 -12.70 27.31 35.31
C SER A 412 -13.25 25.96 34.81
N LYS A 413 -12.43 24.90 34.79
CA LYS A 413 -12.90 23.51 34.78
C LYS A 413 -11.97 22.66 35.67
N PRO A 414 -12.49 21.75 36.52
CA PRO A 414 -11.69 21.01 37.50
C PRO A 414 -10.63 20.11 36.85
N PRO A 415 -9.57 19.71 37.60
CA PRO A 415 -8.55 18.82 37.07
C PRO A 415 -9.18 17.48 36.66
N ALA A 416 -9.05 17.14 35.38
CA ALA A 416 -9.41 15.83 34.89
C ALA A 416 -8.51 14.80 35.55
N THR A 417 -9.14 13.93 36.34
CA THR A 417 -8.58 12.71 36.90
C THR A 417 -7.78 11.96 35.85
N THR A 418 -6.57 11.53 36.24
CA THR A 418 -5.66 10.65 35.52
C THR A 418 -6.46 9.51 34.88
N THR A 419 -6.70 9.62 33.57
CA THR A 419 -7.29 8.53 32.81
C THR A 419 -6.14 7.82 32.15
N THR A 420 -5.72 6.73 32.78
CA THR A 420 -4.98 5.63 32.17
C THR A 420 -5.51 5.42 30.76
N SER A 421 -4.66 5.43 29.73
CA SER A 421 -5.06 5.19 28.34
C SER A 421 -5.85 3.89 28.22
N SER A 422 -7.17 3.99 28.28
CA SER A 422 -8.07 2.93 27.88
C SER A 422 -8.09 2.94 26.36
N THR A 423 -7.35 2.02 25.76
CA THR A 423 -7.56 1.57 24.39
C THR A 423 -9.07 1.33 24.24
N THR A 424 -9.74 2.13 23.41
CA THR A 424 -11.10 1.80 22.94
C THR A 424 -10.95 0.50 22.17
N LYS A 425 -11.18 -0.65 22.83
CA LYS A 425 -10.97 -1.98 22.24
C LYS A 425 -12.00 -2.18 21.14
N CYS A 426 -11.59 -2.01 19.88
CA CYS A 426 -12.39 -2.45 18.75
C CYS A 426 -12.73 -3.94 18.93
N PRO A 427 -13.98 -4.36 18.68
CA PRO A 427 -14.36 -5.77 18.77
C PRO A 427 -13.57 -6.59 17.76
N ILE A 428 -12.87 -7.63 18.23
CA ILE A 428 -12.09 -8.52 17.36
C ILE A 428 -13.06 -9.50 16.67
N PRO A 429 -13.08 -9.55 15.33
CA PRO A 429 -13.99 -10.42 14.61
C PRO A 429 -13.50 -11.85 14.63
N THR A 430 -14.46 -12.79 14.68
CA THR A 430 -14.14 -14.19 14.50
C THR A 430 -13.58 -14.36 13.09
N PRO A 431 -12.46 -15.10 12.91
CA PRO A 431 -11.84 -15.29 11.61
C PRO A 431 -12.61 -16.32 10.74
N THR A 432 -13.94 -16.16 10.63
CA THR A 432 -14.76 -16.95 9.71
C THR A 432 -14.72 -16.29 8.34
N ASN A 433 -14.15 -16.98 7.36
CA ASN A 433 -14.12 -16.46 6.00
C ASN A 433 -15.53 -16.53 5.38
N ILE A 434 -16.01 -15.44 4.78
CA ILE A 434 -17.20 -15.49 3.92
C ILE A 434 -16.87 -16.12 2.57
N CYS A 435 -15.59 -16.12 2.20
CA CYS A 435 -15.08 -16.70 0.96
C CYS A 435 -14.78 -18.19 1.14
N THR A 436 -14.94 -18.95 0.07
CA THR A 436 -14.72 -20.38 0.00
C THR A 436 -13.38 -20.70 -0.66
N GLN A 437 -12.54 -21.48 0.03
CA GLN A 437 -11.31 -22.03 -0.55
C GLN A 437 -11.67 -23.05 -1.66
N PRO A 438 -11.15 -22.92 -2.89
CA PRO A 438 -11.45 -23.85 -3.97
C PRO A 438 -10.84 -25.25 -3.78
N SER A 439 -11.37 -26.21 -4.54
CA SER A 439 -10.89 -27.58 -4.56
C SER A 439 -10.72 -28.11 -5.98
N ASN A 440 -9.62 -28.81 -6.23
CA ASN A 440 -9.36 -29.46 -7.50
C ASN A 440 -8.57 -30.76 -7.28
N PRO A 441 -9.22 -31.93 -7.45
CA PRO A 441 -8.55 -33.23 -7.28
C PRO A 441 -7.40 -33.45 -8.26
N HIS A 442 -7.45 -32.89 -9.47
CA HIS A 442 -6.41 -33.05 -10.49
C HIS A 442 -5.07 -32.43 -10.04
N TYR A 443 -5.14 -31.24 -9.44
CA TYR A 443 -3.97 -30.55 -8.89
C TYR A 443 -3.73 -30.85 -7.41
N GLY A 444 -4.60 -31.63 -6.77
CA GLY A 444 -4.43 -32.17 -5.43
C GLY A 444 -4.66 -31.17 -4.28
N TYR A 445 -5.33 -30.04 -4.53
CA TYR A 445 -5.71 -29.06 -3.53
C TYR A 445 -7.21 -29.09 -3.19
N GLY A 446 -7.58 -28.64 -2.00
CA GLY A 446 -8.97 -28.65 -1.50
C GLY A 446 -9.12 -28.00 -0.13
N PRO A 447 -10.30 -28.09 0.50
CA PRO A 447 -10.46 -27.73 1.91
C PRO A 447 -9.50 -28.64 2.68
N GLY A 448 -8.68 -28.10 3.58
CA GLY A 448 -7.59 -28.91 4.13
C GLY A 448 -6.22 -28.62 3.54
N LYS A 449 -6.15 -28.00 2.36
CA LYS A 449 -4.99 -28.22 1.51
C LYS A 449 -4.92 -27.24 0.32
N PRO A 450 -4.68 -25.95 0.52
CA PRO A 450 -4.44 -25.04 -0.60
C PRO A 450 -3.08 -25.32 -1.27
N VAL A 451 -2.85 -24.74 -2.45
CA VAL A 451 -1.56 -24.89 -3.15
C VAL A 451 -0.47 -24.26 -2.30
N GLY A 452 0.63 -24.98 -2.11
CA GLY A 452 1.75 -24.50 -1.29
C GLY A 452 1.46 -24.34 0.21
N GLY A 453 0.24 -24.68 0.68
CA GLY A 453 -0.18 -24.38 2.05
C GLY A 453 -0.60 -22.93 2.27
N ILE A 454 -0.73 -22.12 1.22
CA ILE A 454 -1.12 -20.71 1.30
C ILE A 454 -2.64 -20.59 1.36
N GLU A 455 -3.17 -20.35 2.55
CA GLU A 455 -4.60 -20.14 2.77
C GLU A 455 -5.08 -18.80 2.22
N MET A 456 -6.37 -18.73 1.90
CA MET A 456 -6.97 -17.48 1.45
C MET A 456 -7.08 -16.52 2.64
N PRO A 457 -6.74 -15.23 2.46
CA PRO A 457 -6.91 -14.23 3.51
C PRO A 457 -8.34 -14.19 4.03
N VAL A 458 -8.47 -13.93 5.33
CA VAL A 458 -9.77 -13.90 5.99
C VAL A 458 -10.55 -12.67 5.56
N VAL A 459 -11.71 -12.90 4.93
CA VAL A 459 -12.73 -11.87 4.72
C VAL A 459 -13.84 -12.11 5.75
N THR A 460 -13.94 -11.23 6.75
CA THR A 460 -14.91 -11.35 7.84
C THR A 460 -15.46 -9.97 8.21
N CYS A 461 -16.15 -9.87 9.34
CA CYS A 461 -16.80 -8.65 9.79
C CYS A 461 -15.82 -7.51 10.07
N ASN A 462 -16.20 -6.30 9.71
CA ASN A 462 -15.42 -5.09 9.96
C ASN A 462 -15.46 -4.71 11.45
N ASP A 463 -14.28 -4.60 12.05
CA ASP A 463 -14.03 -4.24 13.45
C ASP A 463 -14.03 -2.73 13.74
N LEU A 464 -14.10 -1.87 12.71
CA LEU A 464 -14.12 -0.42 12.87
C LEU A 464 -15.55 0.12 12.86
N ALA A 465 -15.97 0.71 13.99
CA ALA A 465 -17.32 1.21 14.19
C ALA A 465 -17.74 2.27 13.16
N ASP A 466 -16.80 3.15 12.78
CA ASP A 466 -17.07 4.27 11.88
C ASP A 466 -17.33 3.79 10.43
N ASP A 467 -16.65 2.72 10.01
CA ASP A 467 -16.78 2.16 8.66
C ASP A 467 -17.91 1.14 8.53
N TRP A 468 -18.25 0.46 9.63
CA TRP A 468 -19.17 -0.69 9.62
C TRP A 468 -20.54 -0.43 8.97
N PRO A 469 -21.21 0.73 9.16
CA PRO A 469 -22.53 0.97 8.56
C PRO A 469 -22.53 0.91 7.03
N ALA A 470 -21.46 1.35 6.38
CA ALA A 470 -21.30 1.32 4.94
C ALA A 470 -20.58 0.04 4.46
N TYR A 471 -19.63 -0.45 5.27
CA TYR A 471 -18.72 -1.52 4.90
C TYR A 471 -18.65 -2.59 6.00
N PRO A 472 -19.64 -3.49 6.10
CA PRO A 472 -19.68 -4.49 7.16
C PRO A 472 -18.67 -5.63 6.98
N PHE A 473 -18.03 -5.76 5.82
CA PHE A 473 -17.02 -6.78 5.55
C PHE A 473 -15.64 -6.16 5.35
N LYS A 474 -14.60 -6.89 5.73
CA LYS A 474 -13.20 -6.49 5.64
C LYS A 474 -12.32 -7.69 5.31
N GLN A 475 -11.34 -7.48 4.44
CA GLN A 475 -10.26 -8.43 4.15
C GLN A 475 -9.04 -8.07 5.00
N TYR A 476 -8.65 -8.96 5.92
CA TYR A 476 -7.55 -8.70 6.84
C TYR A 476 -6.21 -9.13 6.22
N THR A 477 -5.45 -8.15 5.75
CA THR A 477 -4.12 -8.31 5.13
C THR A 477 -3.06 -7.36 5.68
N ASP A 478 -3.41 -6.52 6.67
CA ASP A 478 -2.50 -5.61 7.35
C ASP A 478 -2.67 -5.68 8.88
N LEU A 479 -1.63 -5.29 9.62
CA LEU A 479 -1.66 -5.19 11.08
C LEU A 479 -2.53 -4.02 11.53
N ASP A 480 -2.52 -2.93 10.78
CA ASP A 480 -3.44 -1.83 10.96
C ASP A 480 -4.74 -2.14 10.21
N SER A 481 -5.75 -2.48 11.00
CA SER A 481 -7.09 -2.78 10.49
C SER A 481 -7.71 -1.64 9.66
N ARG A 482 -7.23 -0.40 9.78
CA ARG A 482 -7.68 0.74 8.96
C ARG A 482 -7.17 0.68 7.53
N LYS A 483 -6.06 -0.01 7.28
CA LYS A 483 -5.47 -0.21 5.94
C LYS A 483 -6.07 -1.40 5.21
N CYS A 484 -6.67 -2.33 5.95
CA CYS A 484 -7.35 -3.48 5.39
C CYS A 484 -8.53 -3.05 4.50
N LYS A 485 -8.65 -3.66 3.31
CA LYS A 485 -9.74 -3.39 2.36
C LYS A 485 -11.11 -3.67 2.98
N LYS A 486 -12.07 -2.78 2.71
CA LYS A 486 -13.44 -2.82 3.26
C LYS A 486 -14.47 -2.90 2.14
N TYR A 487 -15.57 -3.61 2.40
CA TYR A 487 -16.54 -3.97 1.36
C TYR A 487 -17.99 -3.75 1.83
N PRO A 488 -18.85 -3.17 0.97
CA PRO A 488 -20.28 -3.10 1.24
C PRO A 488 -20.90 -4.50 1.14
N ARG A 489 -22.12 -4.69 1.67
CA ARG A 489 -22.80 -5.99 1.57
C ARG A 489 -22.97 -6.49 0.13
N SER A 490 -23.22 -5.59 -0.82
CA SER A 490 -23.31 -5.91 -2.25
C SER A 490 -21.96 -6.32 -2.85
N GLY A 491 -20.83 -5.99 -2.20
CA GLY A 491 -19.47 -6.22 -2.69
C GLY A 491 -18.84 -7.54 -2.27
N CYS A 492 -19.58 -8.50 -1.71
CA CYS A 492 -19.00 -9.76 -1.21
C CYS A 492 -18.27 -10.57 -2.30
N SER A 493 -18.80 -10.58 -3.52
CA SER A 493 -18.12 -11.24 -4.65
C SER A 493 -16.80 -10.55 -5.01
N ASN A 494 -16.71 -9.23 -4.89
CA ASN A 494 -15.48 -8.49 -5.10
C ASN A 494 -14.49 -8.74 -3.95
N ALA A 495 -14.98 -8.79 -2.71
CA ALA A 495 -14.16 -9.12 -1.54
C ALA A 495 -13.49 -10.49 -1.68
N CYS A 496 -14.23 -11.49 -2.17
CA CYS A 496 -13.66 -12.81 -2.40
C CYS A 496 -12.78 -12.88 -3.65
N ALA A 497 -13.06 -12.10 -4.69
CA ALA A 497 -12.15 -11.99 -5.82
C ALA A 497 -10.79 -11.39 -5.42
N ASP A 498 -10.80 -10.37 -4.56
CA ASP A 498 -9.58 -9.77 -3.99
C ASP A 498 -8.84 -10.75 -3.08
N ALA A 499 -9.55 -11.52 -2.24
CA ALA A 499 -8.94 -12.56 -1.42
C ALA A 499 -8.32 -13.69 -2.27
N CYS A 500 -8.99 -14.09 -3.36
CA CYS A 500 -8.43 -15.04 -4.34
C CYS A 500 -7.15 -14.51 -4.98
N LYS A 501 -7.12 -13.21 -5.31
CA LYS A 501 -5.95 -12.57 -5.91
C LYS A 501 -4.78 -12.54 -4.94
N GLU A 502 -5.01 -12.14 -3.70
CA GLU A 502 -3.97 -12.12 -2.66
C GLU A 502 -3.41 -13.53 -2.40
N GLN A 503 -4.28 -14.54 -2.30
CA GLN A 503 -3.84 -15.94 -2.20
C GLN A 503 -2.96 -16.37 -3.38
N TYR A 504 -3.30 -15.93 -4.60
CA TYR A 504 -2.51 -16.23 -5.78
C TYR A 504 -1.13 -15.58 -5.73
N GLU A 505 -1.06 -14.32 -5.32
CA GLU A 505 0.20 -13.57 -5.17
C GLU A 505 1.09 -14.23 -4.12
N ASP A 506 0.56 -14.49 -2.92
CA ASP A 506 1.27 -15.23 -1.87
C ASP A 506 1.70 -16.64 -2.33
N CYS A 507 0.87 -17.34 -3.11
CA CYS A 507 1.23 -18.63 -3.69
C CYS A 507 2.43 -18.53 -4.64
N VAL A 508 2.48 -17.52 -5.50
CA VAL A 508 3.62 -17.35 -6.40
C VAL A 508 4.86 -16.95 -5.60
N ASP A 509 4.74 -15.96 -4.73
CA ASP A 509 5.85 -15.31 -4.03
C ASP A 509 6.47 -16.19 -2.94
N VAL A 510 5.72 -17.19 -2.44
CA VAL A 510 6.18 -18.11 -1.41
C VAL A 510 6.39 -19.51 -1.97
N TYR A 511 5.34 -20.10 -2.55
CA TYR A 511 5.39 -21.50 -2.97
C TYR A 511 6.18 -21.68 -4.26
N ALA A 512 5.86 -20.90 -5.31
CA ALA A 512 6.59 -21.03 -6.57
C ALA A 512 8.05 -20.59 -6.39
N GLU A 513 8.31 -19.43 -5.77
CA GLU A 513 9.68 -18.98 -5.47
C GLU A 513 10.47 -20.02 -4.65
N GLY A 514 9.81 -20.68 -3.69
CA GLY A 514 10.37 -21.81 -2.97
C GLY A 514 10.83 -22.96 -3.85
N CYS A 515 10.07 -23.31 -4.89
CA CYS A 515 10.41 -24.35 -5.86
C CYS A 515 11.61 -24.00 -6.76
N LYS A 516 12.05 -22.72 -6.86
CA LYS A 516 13.29 -22.38 -7.56
C LYS A 516 14.53 -22.89 -6.85
N THR A 517 14.44 -23.06 -5.53
CA THR A 517 15.56 -23.52 -4.72
C THR A 517 15.64 -25.05 -4.80
N LYS A 518 16.73 -25.60 -5.33
CA LYS A 518 16.95 -27.07 -5.38
C LYS A 518 16.77 -27.70 -3.99
N PRO A 519 16.37 -28.98 -3.89
CA PRO A 519 16.19 -29.66 -2.60
C PRO A 519 17.54 -29.78 -1.88
N GLY A 520 17.89 -28.79 -1.08
CA GLY A 520 19.24 -28.66 -0.56
C GLY A 520 19.43 -27.45 0.36
N ARG A 521 18.85 -27.55 1.57
CA ARG A 521 19.19 -26.75 2.76
C ARG A 521 18.99 -25.24 2.66
N HIS A 522 17.83 -24.77 3.12
CA HIS A 522 17.77 -23.51 3.86
C HIS A 522 18.05 -23.78 5.35
N ARG A 523 19.10 -23.17 5.90
CA ARG A 523 19.51 -23.18 7.34
C ARG A 523 19.50 -24.55 8.07
N GLY A 524 19.74 -25.66 7.36
CA GLY A 524 19.82 -26.98 8.00
C GLY A 524 18.52 -27.46 8.67
N ARG A 525 17.36 -26.85 8.35
CA ARG A 525 16.07 -27.22 8.91
C ARG A 525 15.21 -27.85 7.82
N GLU A 526 14.87 -29.12 8.00
CA GLU A 526 13.80 -29.76 7.24
C GLU A 526 12.50 -29.04 7.64
N VAL A 527 11.95 -28.21 6.75
CA VAL A 527 10.67 -27.54 6.99
C VAL A 527 9.64 -28.65 7.12
N THR A 528 9.28 -28.98 8.35
CA THR A 528 8.30 -30.00 8.72
C THR A 528 7.30 -29.30 9.62
N SER A 529 6.43 -28.48 9.03
CA SER A 529 5.31 -27.94 9.78
C SER A 529 4.31 -29.08 10.04
N LYS A 530 3.75 -29.09 11.24
CA LYS A 530 2.75 -30.08 11.65
C LYS A 530 1.43 -29.35 11.81
N ASN A 531 0.49 -29.73 10.95
CA ASN A 531 -0.96 -29.60 11.07
C ASN A 531 -1.58 -28.36 10.42
N TYR A 532 -2.81 -28.58 9.96
CA TYR A 532 -3.55 -27.78 9.02
C TYR A 532 -4.47 -26.74 9.68
N PHE A 533 -4.79 -25.70 8.90
CA PHE A 533 -5.63 -24.54 9.20
C PHE A 533 -7.08 -24.76 8.70
N GLU A 534 -7.95 -25.41 9.49
CA GLU A 534 -9.39 -25.45 9.18
C GLU A 534 -10.15 -24.46 10.08
N PHE A 535 -10.69 -23.38 9.53
CA PHE A 535 -11.61 -22.47 10.26
C PHE A 535 -13.02 -23.06 10.43
N ALA A 536 -13.13 -24.38 10.55
CA ALA A 536 -14.38 -25.06 10.88
C ALA A 536 -14.38 -25.41 12.37
N ALA A 537 -15.37 -24.87 13.07
CA ALA A 537 -15.67 -25.21 14.45
C ALA A 537 -15.82 -26.75 14.61
N GLY A 538 -14.91 -27.34 15.37
CA GLY A 538 -15.09 -28.65 16.00
C GLY A 538 -15.04 -29.86 15.08
N SER A 539 -13.86 -30.35 14.73
CA SER A 539 -13.63 -31.78 14.58
C SER A 539 -12.13 -32.09 14.62
N ALA A 540 -11.75 -32.97 15.55
CA ALA A 540 -10.42 -33.51 15.64
C ALA A 540 -10.19 -34.52 14.51
N SER A 541 -9.30 -34.24 13.55
CA SER A 541 -8.75 -35.30 12.69
C SER A 541 -7.26 -35.13 12.40
N LYS A 542 -6.49 -36.02 13.04
CA LYS A 542 -5.13 -36.53 12.78
C LYS A 542 -4.29 -35.80 11.71
N ALA A 543 -3.54 -34.82 12.20
CA ALA A 543 -2.14 -34.52 11.92
C ALA A 543 -1.33 -35.50 11.03
N GLU A 544 -1.36 -35.33 9.71
CA GLU A 544 -0.36 -35.95 8.83
C GLU A 544 0.87 -35.03 8.77
N LYS A 545 2.01 -35.48 9.31
CA LYS A 545 3.27 -34.73 9.32
C LYS A 545 3.72 -34.49 7.88
N ARG A 546 3.73 -33.26 7.39
CA ARG A 546 4.25 -32.95 6.04
C ARG A 546 5.56 -32.18 6.16
N SER A 547 6.64 -32.83 5.73
CA SER A 547 7.84 -32.10 5.33
C SER A 547 7.50 -31.34 4.05
N PHE A 548 7.65 -30.02 4.06
CA PHE A 548 7.63 -29.18 2.87
C PHE A 548 8.86 -29.51 2.04
N ARG A 549 8.75 -30.60 1.26
CA ARG A 549 9.53 -30.78 0.05
C ARG A 549 8.65 -30.35 -1.09
N TRP A 550 8.72 -29.07 -1.45
CA TRP A 550 8.10 -28.57 -2.66
C TRP A 550 8.83 -29.20 -3.86
N ASN A 551 8.32 -30.34 -4.30
CA ASN A 551 8.93 -31.18 -5.34
C ASN A 551 8.51 -30.77 -6.76
N ASP A 552 7.66 -29.74 -6.88
CA ASP A 552 7.32 -29.18 -8.17
C ASP A 552 8.49 -28.37 -8.73
N SER A 553 8.58 -28.26 -10.06
CA SER A 553 9.37 -27.18 -10.67
C SER A 553 8.68 -25.84 -10.42
N TRP A 554 9.42 -24.73 -10.56
CA TRP A 554 8.83 -23.39 -10.47
C TRP A 554 7.65 -23.23 -11.45
N GLU A 555 7.78 -23.71 -12.69
CA GLU A 555 6.74 -23.62 -13.71
C GLU A 555 5.49 -24.42 -13.31
N SER A 556 5.66 -25.64 -12.79
CA SER A 556 4.57 -26.48 -12.29
C SER A 556 3.86 -25.80 -11.10
N ALA A 557 4.62 -25.17 -10.21
CA ALA A 557 4.09 -24.46 -9.07
C ALA A 557 3.26 -23.23 -9.49
N VAL A 558 3.76 -22.41 -10.43
CA VAL A 558 3.00 -21.28 -11.00
C VAL A 558 1.71 -21.74 -11.67
N VAL A 559 1.74 -22.85 -12.42
CA VAL A 559 0.54 -23.43 -13.04
C VAL A 559 -0.49 -23.83 -11.97
N LYS A 560 -0.05 -24.46 -10.87
CA LYS A 560 -0.95 -24.82 -9.76
C LYS A 560 -1.54 -23.60 -9.06
N CYS A 561 -0.73 -22.57 -8.78
CA CYS A 561 -1.21 -21.31 -8.21
C CYS A 561 -2.28 -20.68 -9.12
N LYS A 562 -2.02 -20.62 -10.44
CA LYS A 562 -2.96 -20.08 -11.42
C LYS A 562 -4.26 -20.90 -11.52
N ALA A 563 -4.15 -22.23 -11.47
CA ALA A 563 -5.32 -23.10 -11.45
C ALA A 563 -6.18 -22.83 -10.20
N GLN A 564 -5.54 -22.74 -9.03
CA GLN A 564 -6.22 -22.42 -7.78
C GLN A 564 -6.91 -21.05 -7.84
N TYR A 565 -6.26 -20.03 -8.41
CA TYR A 565 -6.86 -18.71 -8.60
C TYR A 565 -8.14 -18.75 -9.45
N VAL A 566 -8.09 -19.43 -10.60
CA VAL A 566 -9.25 -19.54 -11.49
C VAL A 566 -10.40 -20.30 -10.82
N ASP A 567 -10.10 -21.40 -10.12
CA ASP A 567 -11.10 -22.16 -9.38
C ASP A 567 -11.65 -21.35 -8.19
N CYS A 568 -10.83 -20.52 -7.55
CA CYS A 568 -11.22 -19.61 -6.48
C CYS A 568 -12.26 -18.59 -6.96
N LEU A 569 -12.01 -17.93 -8.10
CA LEU A 569 -12.97 -16.99 -8.70
C LEU A 569 -14.29 -17.67 -9.04
N LYS A 570 -14.22 -18.92 -9.54
CA LYS A 570 -15.40 -19.68 -9.92
C LYS A 570 -16.25 -20.07 -8.71
N VAL A 571 -15.65 -20.60 -7.64
CA VAL A 571 -16.40 -21.05 -6.45
C VAL A 571 -16.99 -19.88 -5.66
N ASN A 572 -16.35 -18.71 -5.71
CA ASN A 572 -16.82 -17.50 -5.03
C ASN A 572 -17.74 -16.62 -5.89
N LYS A 573 -18.08 -17.05 -7.11
CA LYS A 573 -19.00 -16.32 -7.98
C LYS A 573 -20.40 -16.29 -7.37
N GLY A 574 -20.87 -15.10 -6.98
CA GLY A 574 -22.20 -14.92 -6.38
C GLY A 574 -22.26 -15.23 -4.88
N VAL A 575 -21.10 -15.33 -4.21
CA VAL A 575 -21.05 -15.39 -2.75
C VAL A 575 -21.74 -14.17 -2.14
N THR A 576 -22.56 -14.43 -1.13
CA THR A 576 -23.26 -13.39 -0.38
C THR A 576 -22.88 -13.51 1.08
N GLY A 577 -22.63 -12.39 1.74
CA GLY A 577 -22.44 -12.33 3.19
C GLY A 577 -23.75 -12.49 3.98
N ALA A 578 -24.71 -13.25 3.46
CA ALA A 578 -26.01 -13.43 4.07
C ALA A 578 -25.88 -14.05 5.47
N LYS A 579 -26.57 -13.48 6.46
CA LYS A 579 -26.49 -13.86 7.88
C LYS A 579 -25.11 -13.68 8.54
N LYS A 580 -24.16 -13.04 7.85
CA LYS A 580 -22.86 -12.67 8.41
C LYS A 580 -22.87 -11.20 8.83
N CYS A 581 -22.22 -10.93 9.96
CA CYS A 581 -22.08 -9.59 10.53
C CYS A 581 -23.44 -8.88 10.71
N PRO A 582 -24.42 -9.48 11.41
CA PRO A 582 -25.74 -8.88 11.60
C PRO A 582 -25.71 -7.51 12.30
N GLY A 583 -24.74 -7.31 13.21
CA GLY A 583 -24.54 -6.08 13.98
C GLY A 583 -23.06 -5.81 14.23
N PHE A 584 -22.71 -4.56 14.56
CA PHE A 584 -21.35 -4.23 14.95
C PHE A 584 -21.01 -4.90 16.29
N GLY A 585 -19.93 -5.70 16.33
CA GLY A 585 -19.56 -6.50 17.50
C GLY A 585 -20.34 -7.82 17.62
N GLU A 586 -21.24 -8.12 16.70
CA GLU A 586 -22.04 -9.34 16.65
C GLU A 586 -21.59 -10.19 15.45
N TRP A 587 -20.66 -11.12 15.69
CA TRP A 587 -19.91 -11.84 14.66
C TRP A 587 -20.33 -13.28 14.44
#